data_AF-A0A9Q0CCZ9-F1
#
_entry.id   AF-A0A9Q0CCZ9-F1
#
_cell.length_a   1.000
_cell.length_b   1.000
_cell.length_c   1.000
_cell.angle_alpha   90.00
_cell.angle_beta   90.00
_cell.angle_gamma   90.00
#
_symmetry.space_group_name_H-M   'P 1'
#
loop_
_entity.id
_entity.type
_entity.pdbx_description
1 polymer ?
#
loop_
_entity_poly.entity_id
_entity_poly.type
_entity_poly.pdbx_seq_one_letter_code
_entity_poly.pdbx_strand_id
1 'polypeptide(L)'
;MMLKQILNSKFMGVTGDVQFGQDQNLIHPAYEILNIAGTGLRQIGFWSNHSGLSTAVPEKVYNKTLNSSNANHQLYSVIWPGQIADTPRGWVFPNNGKILRIGVPYRASYREFLTKDNSPDGVQGYCIDVFKAAVNLLPYPVPYKFTLFGDGKKNPNYNDLVQNVANNVFSAAVGDSHNYKPYQNS
;
A
#
# COMPACT_ATOMS: atom_id res chain seq x y z
N MET A 1 1.01 -14.43 -43.10
CA MET A 1 -0.35 -14.93 -43.44
C MET A 1 -1.00 -15.70 -42.29
N MET A 2 -0.25 -16.53 -41.55
CA MET A 2 -0.75 -17.37 -40.44
C MET A 2 -1.39 -16.60 -39.25
N LEU A 3 -0.76 -15.51 -38.77
CA LEU A 3 -1.30 -14.73 -37.65
C LEU A 3 -2.71 -14.19 -37.92
N LYS A 4 -2.97 -13.73 -39.15
CA LYS A 4 -4.29 -13.23 -39.57
C LYS A 4 -5.34 -14.33 -39.56
N GLN A 5 -4.97 -15.58 -39.85
CA GLN A 5 -5.87 -16.72 -39.76
C GLN A 5 -6.17 -17.11 -38.32
N ILE A 6 -5.18 -17.02 -37.41
CA ILE A 6 -5.37 -17.27 -35.98
C ILE A 6 -6.32 -16.22 -35.38
N LEU A 7 -6.08 -14.93 -35.65
CA LEU A 7 -6.92 -13.85 -35.12
C LEU A 7 -8.36 -13.88 -35.68
N ASN A 8 -8.55 -14.35 -36.90
CA ASN A 8 -9.87 -14.53 -37.50
C ASN A 8 -10.53 -15.88 -37.17
N SER A 9 -9.87 -16.74 -36.39
CA SER A 9 -10.44 -18.04 -36.01
C SER A 9 -11.56 -17.86 -34.98
N LYS A 10 -12.65 -18.59 -35.20
CA LYS A 10 -13.77 -18.70 -34.27
C LYS A 10 -14.14 -20.18 -34.17
N PHE A 11 -13.97 -20.74 -32.98
CA PHE A 11 -14.29 -22.15 -32.73
C PHE A 11 -14.67 -22.35 -31.26
N MET A 12 -15.36 -23.45 -30.98
CA MET A 12 -15.71 -23.86 -29.63
C MET A 12 -14.57 -24.71 -29.05
N GLY A 13 -13.93 -24.21 -28.00
CA GLY A 13 -12.89 -24.91 -27.26
C GLY A 13 -13.44 -25.62 -26.02
N VAL A 14 -12.55 -26.26 -25.26
CA VAL A 14 -12.88 -26.96 -24.00
C VAL A 14 -13.35 -26.00 -22.90
N THR A 15 -13.01 -24.72 -23.01
CA THR A 15 -13.34 -23.66 -22.05
C THR A 15 -14.37 -22.66 -22.60
N GLY A 16 -15.06 -23.00 -23.70
CA GLY A 16 -16.03 -22.16 -24.37
C GLY A 16 -15.55 -21.56 -25.71
N ASP A 17 -16.27 -20.56 -26.19
CA ASP A 17 -16.02 -19.94 -27.49
C ASP A 17 -14.68 -19.17 -27.50
N VAL A 18 -13.79 -19.57 -28.41
CA VAL A 18 -12.50 -18.91 -28.66
C VAL A 18 -12.66 -17.95 -29.83
N GLN A 19 -12.47 -16.66 -29.55
CA GLN A 19 -12.49 -15.59 -30.55
C GLN A 19 -11.57 -14.45 -30.10
N PHE A 20 -10.86 -13.83 -31.04
CA PHE A 20 -9.96 -12.71 -30.78
C PHE A 20 -10.56 -11.35 -31.19
N GLY A 21 -10.31 -10.33 -30.38
CA GLY A 21 -10.66 -8.94 -30.65
C GLY A 21 -9.64 -8.23 -31.54
N GLN A 22 -9.90 -6.95 -31.87
CA GLN A 22 -8.96 -6.12 -32.63
C GLN A 22 -7.63 -5.88 -31.90
N ASP A 23 -7.65 -5.96 -30.57
CA ASP A 23 -6.50 -5.86 -29.67
C ASP A 23 -5.71 -7.17 -29.55
N GLN A 24 -6.08 -8.21 -30.31
CA GLN A 24 -5.47 -9.54 -30.32
C GLN A 24 -5.68 -10.34 -29.02
N ASN A 25 -6.59 -9.90 -28.14
CA ASN A 25 -6.95 -10.62 -26.92
C ASN A 25 -8.23 -11.44 -27.14
N LEU A 26 -8.48 -12.42 -26.26
CA LEU A 26 -9.74 -13.15 -26.24
C LEU A 26 -10.89 -12.18 -25.91
N ILE A 27 -12.00 -12.26 -26.65
CA ILE A 27 -13.19 -11.42 -26.41
C ILE A 27 -13.86 -11.78 -25.08
N HIS A 28 -13.76 -13.05 -24.67
CA HIS A 28 -14.39 -13.60 -23.48
C HIS A 28 -13.37 -14.29 -22.57
N PRO A 29 -12.39 -13.56 -22.01
CA PRO A 29 -11.37 -14.17 -21.18
C PRO A 29 -11.99 -14.66 -19.87
N ALA A 30 -11.61 -15.86 -19.47
CA ALA A 30 -11.93 -16.41 -18.18
C ALA A 30 -10.70 -17.08 -17.58
N TYR A 31 -10.50 -16.87 -16.28
CA TYR A 31 -9.33 -17.32 -15.54
C TYR A 31 -9.75 -18.08 -14.29
N GLU A 32 -8.97 -19.09 -13.94
CA GLU A 32 -9.07 -19.79 -12.67
C GLU A 32 -8.18 -19.09 -11.64
N ILE A 33 -8.72 -18.88 -10.43
CA ILE A 33 -7.98 -18.25 -9.34
C ILE A 33 -7.53 -19.35 -8.38
N LEU A 34 -6.22 -19.40 -8.17
CA LEU A 34 -5.56 -20.40 -7.35
C LEU A 34 -4.95 -19.73 -6.11
N ASN A 35 -5.16 -20.35 -4.95
CA ASN A 35 -4.48 -20.02 -3.72
C ASN A 35 -3.38 -21.06 -3.45
N ILE A 36 -2.16 -20.59 -3.19
CA ILE A 36 -1.01 -21.45 -2.89
C ILE A 36 -0.61 -21.19 -1.43
N ALA A 37 -0.68 -22.24 -0.61
CA ALA A 37 -0.36 -22.16 0.81
C ALA A 37 0.50 -23.36 1.23
N GLY A 38 1.71 -23.09 1.74
CA GLY A 38 2.68 -24.14 2.05
C GLY A 38 3.07 -24.92 0.79
N THR A 39 2.81 -26.23 0.79
CA THR A 39 3.01 -27.11 -0.38
C THR A 39 1.72 -27.39 -1.15
N GLY A 40 0.58 -26.84 -0.72
CA GLY A 40 -0.72 -27.11 -1.31
C GLY A 40 -1.18 -26.03 -2.29
N LEU A 41 -1.86 -26.45 -3.36
CA LEU A 41 -2.55 -25.59 -4.30
C LEU A 41 -4.06 -25.84 -4.20
N ARG A 42 -4.84 -24.78 -4.05
CA ARG A 42 -6.30 -24.84 -3.95
C ARG A 42 -6.94 -23.82 -4.87
N GLN A 43 -7.83 -24.27 -5.75
CA GLN A 43 -8.69 -23.37 -6.51
C GLN A 43 -9.69 -22.67 -5.59
N ILE A 44 -9.79 -21.34 -5.71
CA ILE A 44 -10.70 -20.51 -4.90
C ILE A 44 -11.82 -19.85 -5.70
N GLY A 45 -11.79 -19.95 -7.04
CA GLY A 45 -12.88 -19.52 -7.89
C GLY A 45 -12.42 -19.20 -9.31
N PHE A 46 -13.20 -18.39 -10.00
CA PHE A 46 -12.96 -17.94 -11.35
C PHE A 46 -13.14 -16.43 -11.45
N TRP A 47 -12.47 -15.84 -12.43
CA TRP A 47 -12.76 -14.49 -12.90
C TRP A 47 -13.14 -14.56 -14.38
N SER A 48 -14.18 -13.83 -14.77
CA SER A 48 -14.44 -13.56 -16.19
C SER A 48 -14.82 -12.10 -16.36
N ASN A 49 -14.69 -11.57 -17.58
CA ASN A 49 -15.11 -10.18 -17.83
C ASN A 49 -16.62 -9.98 -17.57
N HIS A 50 -17.42 -11.05 -17.69
CA HIS A 50 -18.88 -11.02 -17.59
C HIS A 50 -19.38 -11.15 -16.15
N SER A 51 -18.81 -12.07 -15.37
CA SER A 51 -19.22 -12.34 -13.98
C SER A 51 -18.42 -11.58 -12.93
N GLY A 52 -17.26 -11.02 -13.29
CA GLY A 52 -16.23 -10.68 -12.31
C GLY A 52 -15.79 -11.93 -11.54
N LEU A 53 -15.51 -11.77 -10.24
CA LEU A 53 -15.14 -12.87 -9.35
C LEU A 53 -16.35 -13.75 -9.04
N SER A 54 -16.22 -15.06 -9.19
CA SER A 54 -17.30 -16.00 -8.86
C SER A 54 -16.76 -17.39 -8.53
N THR A 55 -17.51 -18.16 -7.75
CA THR A 55 -17.29 -19.60 -7.60
C THR A 55 -17.90 -20.42 -8.74
N ALA A 56 -18.75 -19.80 -9.58
CA ALA A 56 -19.40 -20.47 -10.71
C ALA A 56 -18.47 -20.56 -11.94
N VAL A 57 -18.54 -21.67 -12.65
CA VAL A 57 -17.78 -21.88 -13.89
C VAL A 57 -18.23 -20.86 -14.96
N PRO A 58 -17.29 -20.18 -15.64
CA PRO A 58 -17.59 -19.12 -16.60
C PRO A 58 -18.62 -19.49 -17.68
N GLU A 59 -18.55 -20.70 -18.24
CA GLU A 59 -19.44 -21.18 -19.32
C GLU A 59 -20.95 -21.13 -18.96
N LYS A 60 -21.29 -21.30 -17.68
CA LYS A 60 -22.69 -21.24 -17.22
C LYS A 60 -23.21 -19.80 -17.13
N VAL A 61 -22.31 -18.82 -17.05
CA VAL A 61 -22.67 -17.40 -16.90
C VAL A 61 -22.98 -16.77 -18.26
N TYR A 62 -22.20 -17.08 -19.30
CA TYR A 62 -22.42 -16.52 -20.64
C TYR A 62 -23.80 -16.83 -21.23
N ASN A 63 -24.40 -17.96 -20.83
CA ASN A 63 -25.72 -18.40 -21.28
C ASN A 63 -26.89 -17.83 -20.46
N LYS A 64 -26.62 -17.02 -19.42
CA LYS A 64 -27.65 -16.49 -18.52
C LYS A 64 -27.63 -14.97 -18.56
N THR A 65 -28.78 -14.36 -18.84
CA THR A 65 -28.96 -12.91 -18.69
C THR A 65 -28.60 -12.49 -17.27
N LEU A 66 -27.71 -11.50 -17.16
CA LEU A 66 -27.25 -10.94 -15.90
C LEU A 66 -28.43 -10.35 -15.13
N ASN A 67 -29.01 -11.13 -14.21
CA ASN A 67 -29.78 -10.56 -13.11
C ASN A 67 -28.76 -9.87 -12.19
N SER A 68 -28.47 -8.61 -12.54
CA SER A 68 -27.41 -7.71 -12.03
C SER A 68 -27.41 -7.50 -10.50
N SER A 69 -28.36 -8.07 -9.75
CA SER A 69 -28.42 -7.94 -8.30
C SER A 69 -27.62 -8.98 -7.52
N ASN A 70 -27.27 -10.14 -8.12
CA ASN A 70 -26.67 -11.27 -7.40
C ASN A 70 -25.45 -11.87 -8.14
N ALA A 71 -24.62 -11.04 -8.78
CA ALA A 71 -23.27 -11.50 -9.14
C ALA A 71 -22.51 -11.72 -7.83
N ASN A 72 -22.54 -12.95 -7.30
CA ASN A 72 -21.82 -13.32 -6.10
C ASN A 72 -20.33 -13.12 -6.35
N HIS A 73 -19.81 -11.93 -6.01
CA HIS A 73 -18.38 -11.56 -5.97
C HIS A 73 -17.65 -12.32 -4.87
N GLN A 74 -17.93 -13.61 -4.74
CA GLN A 74 -17.52 -14.44 -3.64
C GLN A 74 -16.54 -15.48 -4.21
N LEU A 75 -15.35 -15.50 -3.63
CA LEU A 75 -14.40 -16.58 -3.78
C LEU A 75 -14.50 -17.48 -2.55
N TYR A 76 -14.03 -18.72 -2.66
CA TYR A 76 -13.78 -19.53 -1.48
C TYR A 76 -12.71 -18.88 -0.60
N SER A 77 -12.74 -19.20 0.69
CA SER A 77 -11.81 -18.68 1.70
C SER A 77 -10.35 -18.79 1.25
N VAL A 78 -9.61 -17.69 1.38
CA VAL A 78 -8.17 -17.61 1.06
C VAL A 78 -7.36 -17.86 2.32
N ILE A 79 -6.30 -18.66 2.18
CA ILE A 79 -5.29 -18.85 3.22
C ILE A 79 -4.12 -17.94 2.86
N TRP A 80 -3.82 -16.99 3.73
CA TRP A 80 -2.73 -16.04 3.56
C TRP A 80 -1.40 -16.62 4.07
N PRO A 81 -0.26 -16.08 3.60
CA PRO A 81 1.04 -16.44 4.13
C PRO A 81 1.08 -16.37 5.66
N GLY A 82 1.65 -17.39 6.30
CA GLY A 82 1.57 -17.57 7.76
C GLY A 82 0.41 -18.43 8.24
N GLN A 83 -0.34 -19.08 7.33
CA GLN A 83 -1.46 -19.99 7.62
C GLN A 83 -2.66 -19.30 8.29
N ILE A 84 -2.92 -18.04 7.91
CA ILE A 84 -4.01 -17.23 8.47
C ILE A 84 -5.18 -17.21 7.49
N ALA A 85 -6.39 -17.50 7.97
CA ALA A 85 -7.62 -17.46 7.16
C ALA A 85 -8.25 -16.06 7.11
N ASP A 86 -7.96 -15.22 8.11
CA ASP A 86 -8.41 -13.84 8.16
C ASP A 86 -7.68 -13.01 7.10
N THR A 87 -8.46 -12.25 6.33
CA THR A 87 -7.90 -11.33 5.33
C THR A 87 -7.00 -10.30 6.03
N PRO A 88 -5.71 -10.23 5.68
CA PRO A 88 -4.81 -9.26 6.27
C PRO A 88 -5.32 -7.87 5.92
N ARG A 89 -5.24 -6.94 6.87
CA ARG A 89 -5.76 -5.57 6.73
C ARG A 89 -4.98 -4.70 5.72
N GLY A 90 -4.11 -5.29 4.88
CA GLY A 90 -3.29 -4.62 3.88
C GLY A 90 -1.82 -4.47 4.31
N TRP A 91 -1.18 -3.36 3.95
CA TRP A 91 0.17 -2.98 4.41
C TRP A 91 0.16 -2.72 5.91
N VAL A 92 0.11 -3.78 6.71
CA VAL A 92 0.24 -3.69 8.17
C VAL A 92 1.72 -3.56 8.49
N PHE A 93 2.10 -2.57 9.30
CA PHE A 93 3.44 -2.52 9.85
C PHE A 93 3.70 -3.83 10.61
N PRO A 94 4.75 -4.59 10.28
CA PRO A 94 5.02 -5.82 11.01
C PRO A 94 5.14 -5.48 12.49
N ASN A 95 4.59 -6.30 13.38
CA ASN A 95 4.79 -6.12 14.83
C ASN A 95 6.29 -6.22 15.21
N ASN A 96 7.12 -6.83 14.34
CA ASN A 96 8.59 -6.83 14.41
C ASN A 96 9.22 -5.86 13.39
N GLY A 97 8.48 -4.81 13.00
CA GLY A 97 8.81 -3.91 11.91
C GLY A 97 9.98 -2.98 12.21
N LYS A 98 10.57 -2.44 11.14
CA LYS A 98 11.65 -1.45 11.19
C LYS A 98 11.18 -0.24 12.02
N ILE A 99 11.88 0.05 13.11
CA ILE A 99 11.63 1.23 13.95
C ILE A 99 11.75 2.49 13.09
N LEU A 100 10.70 3.31 13.06
CA LEU A 100 10.69 4.57 12.31
C LEU A 100 11.64 5.58 12.97
N ARG A 101 12.57 6.11 12.18
CA ARG A 101 13.50 7.16 12.66
C ARG A 101 12.90 8.52 12.34
N ILE A 102 12.39 9.20 13.36
CA ILE A 102 11.76 10.51 13.21
C ILE A 102 12.81 11.59 13.43
N GLY A 103 13.14 12.34 12.38
CA GLY A 103 14.08 13.46 12.44
C GLY A 103 13.43 14.68 13.09
N VAL A 104 14.05 15.20 14.15
CA VAL A 104 13.55 16.36 14.91
C VAL A 104 14.61 17.47 14.88
N PRO A 105 14.32 18.66 14.33
CA PRO A 105 15.32 19.73 14.24
C PRO A 105 15.72 20.23 15.63
N TYR A 106 17.03 20.23 15.91
CA TYR A 106 17.62 20.71 17.15
C TYR A 106 18.16 22.13 16.97
N ARG A 107 17.30 23.11 17.22
CA ARG A 107 17.58 24.54 17.05
C ARG A 107 18.21 25.17 18.30
N ALA A 108 18.91 26.29 18.12
CA ALA A 108 19.43 27.11 19.21
C ALA A 108 18.39 28.11 19.75
N SER A 109 17.43 28.54 18.92
CA SER A 109 16.32 29.45 19.26
C SER A 109 14.96 28.74 19.25
N TYR A 110 13.96 29.28 19.98
CA TYR A 110 12.59 28.73 20.11
C TYR A 110 12.51 27.30 20.69
N ARG A 111 13.06 27.16 21.91
CA ARG A 111 13.04 25.92 22.71
C ARG A 111 11.64 25.45 23.13
N GLU A 112 10.67 26.35 23.14
CA GLU A 112 9.28 26.05 23.52
C GLU A 112 8.60 25.05 22.56
N PHE A 113 9.03 24.99 21.31
CA PHE A 113 8.48 24.07 20.32
C PHE A 113 9.17 22.72 20.29
N LEU A 114 10.49 22.68 20.55
CA LEU A 114 11.33 21.48 20.58
C LEU A 114 12.55 21.70 21.50
N THR A 115 12.67 20.90 22.56
CA THR A 115 13.81 20.90 23.48
C THR A 115 14.31 19.49 23.72
N LYS A 116 15.64 19.33 23.83
CA LYS A 116 16.25 18.09 24.32
C LYS A 116 15.98 17.96 25.82
N ASP A 117 15.42 16.83 26.23
CA ASP A 117 15.13 16.56 27.64
C ASP A 117 15.72 15.19 28.07
N ASN A 118 15.74 14.92 29.37
CA ASN A 118 16.14 13.65 29.98
C ASN A 118 15.01 12.61 29.94
N SER A 119 13.92 12.88 29.22
CA SER A 119 12.84 11.92 28.99
C SER A 119 13.35 10.67 28.25
N PRO A 120 12.64 9.52 28.32
CA PRO A 120 13.00 8.30 27.59
C PRO A 120 13.17 8.53 26.08
N ASP A 121 12.45 9.52 25.54
CA ASP A 121 12.45 9.92 24.13
C ASP A 121 13.57 10.92 23.79
N GLY A 122 14.21 11.53 24.80
CA GLY A 122 15.28 12.51 24.63
C GLY A 122 14.84 13.85 24.06
N VAL A 123 13.54 14.03 23.80
CA VAL A 123 12.94 15.21 23.16
C VAL A 123 11.58 15.55 23.78
N GLN A 124 11.26 16.84 23.86
CA GLN A 124 9.98 17.37 24.34
C GLN A 124 9.56 18.59 23.50
N GLY A 125 8.25 18.80 23.33
CA GLY A 125 7.70 20.00 22.71
C GLY A 125 6.34 19.75 22.06
N TYR A 126 5.63 20.82 21.73
CA TYR A 126 4.25 20.73 21.22
C TYR A 126 4.11 19.81 19.99
N CYS A 127 5.04 19.89 19.05
CA CYS A 127 5.02 19.04 17.85
C CYS A 127 5.22 17.55 18.16
N ILE A 128 5.94 17.23 19.25
CA ILE A 128 6.13 15.84 19.71
C ILE A 128 4.83 15.31 20.29
N ASP A 129 4.12 16.12 21.08
CA ASP A 129 2.86 15.71 21.71
C ASP A 129 1.76 15.49 20.65
N VAL A 130 1.68 16.35 19.65
CA VAL A 130 0.78 16.17 18.50
C VAL A 130 1.11 14.89 17.73
N PHE A 131 2.40 14.61 17.49
CA PHE A 131 2.81 13.38 16.83
C PHE A 131 2.43 12.13 17.64
N LYS A 132 2.70 12.14 18.96
CA LYS A 132 2.33 11.04 19.87
C LYS A 132 0.82 10.81 19.89
N ALA A 133 0.03 11.88 19.96
CA ALA A 133 -1.43 11.80 19.92
C ALA A 133 -1.92 11.18 18.60
N ALA A 134 -1.36 11.61 17.46
CA ALA A 134 -1.71 11.07 16.15
C ALA A 134 -1.36 9.57 16.03
N VAL A 135 -0.18 9.15 16.53
CA VAL A 135 0.21 7.74 16.53
C VAL A 135 -0.68 6.90 17.45
N ASN A 136 -1.09 7.44 18.61
CA ASN A 136 -1.97 6.74 19.55
C ASN A 136 -3.39 6.50 19.00
N LEU A 137 -3.82 7.26 17.99
CA LEU A 137 -5.10 7.05 17.30
C LEU A 137 -5.04 5.94 16.25
N LEU A 138 -3.85 5.45 15.92
CA LEU A 138 -3.70 4.37 14.94
C LEU A 138 -4.17 3.04 15.56
N PRO A 139 -4.91 2.21 14.82
CA PRO A 139 -5.44 0.93 15.31
C PRO A 139 -4.36 -0.17 15.42
N TYR A 140 -3.08 0.19 15.38
CA TYR A 140 -1.93 -0.71 15.42
C TYR A 140 -0.70 -0.02 16.02
N PRO A 141 0.21 -0.76 16.67
CA PRO A 141 1.43 -0.21 17.25
C PRO A 141 2.41 0.23 16.17
N VAL A 142 2.91 1.46 16.27
CA VAL A 142 3.96 1.98 15.39
C VAL A 142 5.21 2.22 16.23
N PRO A 143 6.26 1.38 16.12
CA PRO A 143 7.51 1.62 16.83
C PRO A 143 8.27 2.78 16.17
N TYR A 144 8.56 3.83 16.94
CA TYR A 144 9.33 4.99 16.47
C TYR A 144 10.41 5.38 17.47
N LYS A 145 11.42 6.09 16.99
CA LYS A 145 12.45 6.74 17.80
C LYS A 145 12.77 8.12 17.24
N PHE A 146 12.83 9.12 18.10
CA PHE A 146 13.26 10.46 17.71
C PHE A 146 14.79 10.54 17.60
N THR A 147 15.25 11.20 16.55
CA THR A 147 16.66 11.52 16.34
C THR A 147 16.79 13.01 16.12
N LEU A 148 17.57 13.67 16.97
CA LEU A 148 17.85 15.09 16.84
C LEU A 148 18.70 15.35 15.59
N PHE A 149 18.30 16.36 14.82
CA PHE A 149 18.99 16.82 13.61
C PHE A 149 19.54 18.22 13.83
N GLY A 150 20.87 18.36 13.82
CA GLY A 150 21.57 19.62 14.11
C GLY A 150 22.43 19.55 15.36
N ASP A 151 23.17 20.61 15.62
CA ASP A 151 24.13 20.71 16.74
C ASP A 151 23.58 21.44 17.98
N GLY A 152 22.37 22.02 17.89
CA GLY A 152 21.74 22.82 18.94
C GLY A 152 22.44 24.13 19.26
N LYS A 153 23.50 24.47 18.51
CA LYS A 153 24.26 25.71 18.64
C LYS A 153 23.89 26.70 17.54
N LYS A 154 23.49 26.18 16.37
CA LYS A 154 22.95 26.95 15.25
C LYS A 154 21.63 26.33 14.79
N ASN A 155 20.83 27.12 14.07
CA ASN A 155 19.60 26.58 13.49
C ASN A 155 19.96 25.62 12.33
N PRO A 156 19.45 24.37 12.36
CA PRO A 156 19.71 23.39 11.32
C PRO A 156 19.04 23.81 10.00
N ASN A 157 19.67 23.42 8.89
CA ASN A 157 19.14 23.65 7.56
C ASN A 157 17.99 22.67 7.26
N TYR A 158 16.80 23.21 7.01
CA TYR A 158 15.61 22.42 6.71
C TYR A 158 15.72 21.65 5.39
N ASN A 159 16.43 22.19 4.39
CA ASN A 159 16.65 21.48 3.14
C ASN A 159 17.44 20.19 3.38
N ASP A 160 18.42 20.22 4.28
CA ASP A 160 19.22 19.04 4.63
C ASP A 160 18.40 18.02 5.42
N LEU A 161 17.46 18.46 6.27
CA LEU A 161 16.52 17.57 6.95
C LEU A 161 15.59 16.86 5.95
N VAL A 162 15.04 17.60 4.99
CA VAL A 162 14.19 17.05 3.93
C VAL A 162 14.98 16.10 3.03
N GLN A 163 16.22 16.45 2.68
CA GLN A 163 17.11 15.59 1.91
C GLN A 163 17.42 14.30 2.67
N ASN A 164 17.59 14.35 4.00
CA ASN A 164 17.80 13.16 4.83
C ASN A 164 16.56 12.27 4.91
N VAL A 165 15.35 12.82 4.81
CA VAL A 165 14.13 12.02 4.64
C VAL A 165 14.13 11.35 3.26
N ALA A 166 14.43 12.09 2.19
CA ALA A 166 14.49 11.55 0.84
C ALA A 166 15.57 10.46 0.67
N ASN A 167 16.70 10.60 1.37
CA ASN A 167 17.81 9.64 1.38
C ASN A 167 17.57 8.46 2.35
N ASN A 168 16.37 8.32 2.94
CA ASN A 168 16.02 7.27 3.90
C ASN A 168 16.89 7.24 5.18
N VAL A 169 17.56 8.34 5.53
CA VAL A 169 18.26 8.50 6.81
C VAL A 169 17.24 8.63 7.95
N PHE A 170 16.18 9.39 7.70
CA PHE A 170 14.98 9.47 8.52
C PHE A 170 13.77 8.90 7.76
N SER A 171 12.86 8.27 8.49
CA SER A 171 11.59 7.78 7.94
C SER A 171 10.55 8.89 7.78
N ALA A 172 10.62 9.90 8.65
CA ALA A 172 9.82 11.12 8.60
C ALA A 172 10.51 12.23 9.40
N ALA A 173 10.03 13.46 9.28
CA ALA A 173 10.50 14.59 10.07
C ALA A 173 9.33 15.28 10.79
N VAL A 174 9.58 15.77 12.01
CA VAL A 174 8.60 16.49 12.83
C VAL A 174 9.25 17.77 13.36
N GLY A 175 8.66 18.92 13.07
CA GLY A 175 9.11 20.22 13.55
C GLY A 175 8.30 21.36 12.93
N ASP A 176 8.54 22.59 13.39
CA ASP A 176 7.92 23.78 12.78
C ASP A 176 8.53 24.04 11.39
N SER A 177 7.66 24.21 10.39
CA SER A 177 8.07 24.68 9.08
C SER A 177 7.93 26.20 9.03
N HIS A 178 8.93 26.94 9.51
CA HIS A 178 9.04 28.35 9.14
C HIS A 178 9.67 28.43 7.74
N ASN A 179 8.83 28.50 6.72
CA ASN A 179 9.27 28.70 5.34
C ASN A 179 9.87 30.11 5.21
N TYR A 180 11.19 30.23 5.29
CA TYR A 180 11.87 31.47 4.94
C TYR A 180 11.78 31.66 3.43
N LYS A 181 10.85 32.51 2.97
CA LYS A 181 10.89 33.03 1.60
C LYS A 181 11.98 34.11 1.57
N PRO A 182 13.10 33.94 0.84
CA PRO A 182 14.00 35.06 0.60
C PRO A 182 13.21 36.11 -0.18
N TYR A 183 13.17 37.33 0.34
CA TYR A 183 12.68 38.50 -0.40
C TYR A 183 13.50 38.60 -1.69
N GLN A 184 12.82 38.39 -2.83
CA GLN A 184 13.33 38.82 -4.14
C GLN A 184 13.23 40.34 -4.14
N ASN A 185 14.37 41.02 -3.93
CA ASN A 185 14.42 42.48 -4.08
C ASN A 185 14.29 42.82 -5.56
N SER A 186 13.36 43.73 -5.85
CA SER A 186 13.16 44.42 -7.14
C SER A 186 14.20 45.50 -7.34
#